data_AF-A0A091S101-F1
#
_entry.id   AF-A0A091S101-F1
#
_cell.length_a   1.000
_cell.length_b   1.000
_cell.length_c   1.000
_cell.angle_alpha   90.00
_cell.angle_beta   90.00
_cell.angle_gamma   90.00
#
_symmetry.space_group_name_H-M   'P 1'
#
loop_
_entity.id
_entity.type
_entity.pdbx_description
1 polymer ?
#
loop_
_entity_poly.entity_id
_entity_poly.type
_entity_poly.pdbx_seq_one_letter_code
_entity_poly.pdbx_strand_id
1 'polypeptide(L)'
;PVIEVDNLEEFVLHPAPQGVTVKCRVTRDKRGMDRGLYPTYYLHLDNDKKVFLLAGRKRKKSKTSNYLISIDPTDLSRGGENFIGKLRSNLMGTKFTVFDNGANPDRANADWSNVRQELSAVVYETNVLGFKGPRKMTVIIPGMNSDNERVPIRPRNDNDGLLMRWQNKNMDNVIELHNKAPVWNDETQSYVLNFHGRVTHASVKNFQIVHDSDPDYIVMQFGRVADDAFTMDYNYPLCAVQAFAIALSSFDGKLACE
;
A
#
# COMPACT_ATOMS: atom_id res chain seq x y z
N PRO A 1 -7.10 -18.91 -11.77
CA PRO A 1 -8.26 -19.23 -10.90
C PRO A 1 -9.26 -18.07 -10.85
N VAL A 2 -10.56 -18.40 -10.78
CA VAL A 2 -11.60 -17.41 -10.48
C VAL A 2 -11.47 -17.03 -9.01
N ILE A 3 -11.47 -15.72 -8.72
CA ILE A 3 -11.40 -15.19 -7.36
C ILE A 3 -12.83 -14.85 -6.94
N GLU A 4 -13.31 -15.51 -5.88
CA GLU A 4 -14.61 -15.25 -5.26
C GLU A 4 -14.42 -14.51 -3.93
N VAL A 5 -15.38 -13.65 -3.60
CA VAL A 5 -15.34 -12.79 -2.40
C VAL A 5 -16.61 -13.06 -1.61
N ASP A 6 -16.53 -14.00 -0.68
CA ASP A 6 -17.67 -14.38 0.17
C ASP A 6 -17.79 -13.45 1.37
N ASN A 7 -16.69 -13.27 2.10
CA ASN A 7 -16.56 -12.31 3.19
C ASN A 7 -15.56 -11.22 2.81
N LEU A 8 -16.07 -10.01 2.58
CA LEU A 8 -15.24 -8.91 2.12
C LEU A 8 -14.21 -8.45 3.16
N GLU A 9 -14.59 -8.39 4.44
CA GLU A 9 -13.70 -7.98 5.54
C GLU A 9 -12.51 -8.93 5.66
N GLU A 10 -12.80 -10.23 5.59
CA GLU A 10 -11.80 -11.29 5.63
C GLU A 10 -10.90 -11.24 4.39
N PHE A 11 -11.50 -11.18 3.20
CA PHE A 11 -10.79 -11.19 1.92
C PHE A 11 -9.75 -10.07 1.82
N VAL A 12 -10.08 -8.84 2.23
CA VAL A 12 -9.18 -7.69 2.05
C VAL A 12 -7.96 -7.74 2.98
N LEU A 13 -8.05 -8.47 4.09
CA LEU A 13 -6.96 -8.67 5.05
C LEU A 13 -6.15 -9.95 4.80
N HIS A 14 -6.73 -10.94 4.13
CA HIS A 14 -6.07 -12.20 3.80
C HIS A 14 -4.97 -12.01 2.73
N PRO A 15 -3.77 -12.60 2.94
CA PRO A 15 -2.74 -12.64 1.90
C PRO A 15 -3.27 -13.30 0.62
N ALA A 16 -2.80 -12.84 -0.54
CA ALA A 16 -3.04 -13.56 -1.78
C ALA A 16 -2.49 -15.00 -1.66
N PRO A 17 -3.23 -16.02 -2.15
CA PRO A 17 -2.70 -17.38 -2.19
C PRO A 17 -1.43 -17.46 -3.03
N GLN A 18 -0.49 -18.32 -2.64
CA GLN A 18 0.72 -18.56 -3.42
C GLN A 18 0.37 -19.05 -4.84
N GLY A 19 1.09 -18.54 -5.84
CA GLY A 19 0.84 -18.84 -7.25
C GLY A 19 -0.41 -18.17 -7.85
N VAL A 20 -1.14 -17.35 -7.09
CA VAL A 20 -2.32 -16.62 -7.56
C VAL A 20 -2.06 -15.12 -7.52
N THR A 21 -2.17 -14.48 -8.69
CA THR A 21 -2.19 -13.02 -8.79
C THR A 21 -3.60 -12.49 -8.67
N VAL A 22 -3.82 -11.63 -7.69
CA VAL A 22 -5.07 -10.87 -7.56
C VAL A 22 -4.92 -9.60 -8.38
N LYS A 23 -5.70 -9.50 -9.46
CA LYS A 23 -5.71 -8.35 -10.36
C LYS A 23 -6.80 -7.38 -9.97
N CYS A 24 -6.46 -6.12 -9.77
CA CYS A 24 -7.40 -5.08 -9.36
C CYS A 24 -7.26 -3.81 -10.21
N ARG A 25 -8.27 -2.95 -10.07
CA ARG A 25 -8.30 -1.61 -10.66
C ARG A 25 -8.59 -0.58 -9.59
N VAL A 26 -7.74 0.45 -9.54
CA VAL A 26 -7.94 1.62 -8.70
C VAL A 26 -8.51 2.74 -9.55
N THR A 27 -9.65 3.30 -9.13
CA THR A 27 -10.25 4.50 -9.74
C THR A 27 -10.19 5.66 -8.76
N ARG A 28 -9.94 6.86 -9.29
CA ARG A 28 -9.86 8.09 -8.50
C ARG A 28 -11.05 8.98 -8.83
N ASP A 29 -11.88 9.24 -7.84
CA ASP A 29 -12.98 10.19 -7.93
C ASP A 29 -12.59 11.54 -7.33
N LYS A 30 -12.45 12.53 -8.23
CA LYS A 30 -12.18 13.93 -7.87
C LYS A 30 -13.46 14.75 -7.68
N ARG A 31 -14.64 14.21 -7.99
CA ARG A 31 -15.92 14.91 -7.85
C ARG A 31 -16.34 15.07 -6.38
N GLY A 32 -15.63 14.39 -5.47
CA GLY A 32 -15.82 14.48 -4.04
C GLY A 32 -15.48 15.84 -3.41
N MET A 33 -15.22 15.81 -2.11
CA MET A 33 -15.11 17.00 -1.25
C MET A 33 -14.05 18.03 -1.68
N ASP A 34 -14.32 19.31 -1.40
CA ASP A 34 -13.42 20.47 -1.56
C ASP A 34 -12.81 20.62 -2.94
N ARG A 35 -13.64 20.57 -4.00
CA ARG A 35 -13.22 20.84 -5.40
C ARG A 35 -12.05 19.95 -5.86
N GLY A 36 -12.00 18.71 -5.39
CA GLY A 36 -11.00 17.71 -5.81
C GLY A 36 -9.70 17.68 -5.00
N LEU A 37 -9.59 18.44 -3.89
CA LEU A 37 -8.40 18.43 -3.03
C LEU A 37 -8.22 17.12 -2.24
N TYR A 38 -9.31 16.40 -1.98
CA TYR A 38 -9.32 15.16 -1.22
C TYR A 38 -10.10 14.09 -1.99
N PRO A 39 -9.53 13.60 -3.11
CA PRO A 39 -10.22 12.61 -3.93
C PRO A 39 -10.45 11.32 -3.14
N THR A 40 -11.54 10.63 -3.47
CA THR A 40 -11.80 9.27 -3.00
C THR A 40 -11.21 8.30 -4.01
N TYR A 41 -10.56 7.25 -3.52
CA TYR A 41 -10.01 6.17 -4.32
C TYR A 41 -10.84 4.92 -4.07
N TYR A 42 -11.18 4.19 -5.13
CA TYR A 42 -11.90 2.92 -5.01
C TYR A 42 -11.09 1.81 -5.64
N LEU A 43 -11.04 0.67 -4.97
CA LEU A 43 -10.42 -0.56 -5.44
C LEU A 43 -11.50 -1.55 -5.81
N HIS A 44 -11.39 -2.12 -7.00
CA HIS A 44 -12.25 -3.21 -7.48
C HIS A 44 -11.39 -4.36 -8.01
N LEU A 45 -11.86 -5.60 -7.94
CA LEU A 45 -11.30 -6.70 -8.72
C LEU A 45 -11.42 -6.37 -10.21
N ASP A 46 -10.37 -6.69 -10.96
CA ASP A 46 -10.32 -6.49 -12.41
C ASP A 46 -10.81 -7.75 -13.13
N ASN A 47 -12.10 -8.03 -12.95
CA ASN A 47 -12.84 -9.10 -13.61
C ASN A 47 -14.15 -8.53 -14.20
N ASP A 48 -14.92 -9.37 -14.90
CA ASP A 48 -16.14 -8.93 -15.58
C ASP A 48 -17.18 -8.31 -14.62
N LYS A 49 -17.21 -8.79 -13.36
CA LYS A 49 -18.12 -8.31 -12.31
C LYS A 49 -17.67 -7.00 -11.66
N LYS A 50 -16.38 -6.63 -11.77
CA LYS A 50 -15.77 -5.47 -11.12
C LYS A 50 -16.13 -5.35 -9.64
N VAL A 51 -15.97 -6.44 -8.89
CA VAL A 51 -16.36 -6.51 -7.48
C VAL A 51 -15.63 -5.45 -6.66
N PHE A 52 -16.37 -4.62 -5.93
CA PHE A 52 -15.80 -3.61 -5.03
C PHE A 52 -15.05 -4.27 -3.86
N LEU A 53 -13.91 -3.69 -3.49
CA LEU A 53 -13.09 -4.18 -2.38
C LEU A 53 -12.89 -3.13 -1.28
N LEU A 54 -12.35 -1.97 -1.64
CA LEU A 54 -11.91 -0.96 -0.67
C LEU A 54 -12.18 0.46 -1.20
N ALA A 55 -12.51 1.37 -0.29
CA ALA A 55 -12.51 2.80 -0.53
C ALA A 55 -11.45 3.47 0.36
N GLY A 56 -10.76 4.46 -0.17
CA GLY A 56 -9.70 5.18 0.52
C GLY A 56 -9.81 6.69 0.33
N ARG A 57 -9.71 7.48 1.39
CA ARG A 57 -9.72 8.95 1.27
C ARG A 57 -8.84 9.63 2.31
N LYS A 58 -8.08 10.62 1.84
CA LYS A 58 -7.28 11.49 2.71
C LYS A 58 -8.19 12.35 3.59
N ARG A 59 -7.91 12.36 4.89
CA ARG A 59 -8.65 13.16 5.87
C ARG A 59 -8.26 14.63 5.78
N LYS A 60 -9.27 15.48 5.94
CA LYS A 60 -9.07 16.91 6.17
C LYS A 60 -8.48 17.15 7.57
N LYS A 61 -7.93 18.35 7.78
CA LYS A 61 -7.50 18.86 9.10
C LYS A 61 -6.51 17.94 9.84
N SER A 62 -5.67 17.22 9.10
CA SER A 62 -4.60 16.39 9.67
C SER A 62 -3.25 17.09 9.43
N LYS A 63 -2.39 17.14 10.46
CA LYS A 63 -1.04 17.73 10.36
C LYS A 63 -0.14 16.98 9.38
N THR A 64 -0.41 15.68 9.18
CA THR A 64 0.28 14.82 8.21
C THR A 64 -0.74 14.13 7.32
N SER A 65 -0.27 13.51 6.24
CA SER A 65 -1.15 12.75 5.36
C SER A 65 -1.72 11.53 6.09
N ASN A 66 -3.04 11.41 6.06
CA ASN A 66 -3.78 10.41 6.82
C ASN A 66 -4.96 9.94 5.97
N TYR A 67 -4.93 8.71 5.47
CA TYR A 67 -6.03 8.12 4.73
C TYR A 67 -6.79 7.14 5.61
N LEU A 68 -8.11 7.21 5.54
CA LEU A 68 -8.98 6.14 6.03
C LEU A 68 -9.25 5.18 4.88
N ILE A 69 -9.24 3.89 5.19
CA ILE A 69 -9.54 2.79 4.29
C ILE A 69 -10.74 2.05 4.88
N SER A 70 -11.75 1.82 4.04
CA SER A 70 -13.05 1.25 4.43
C SER A 70 -13.49 0.19 3.42
N ILE A 71 -14.24 -0.82 3.87
CA ILE A 71 -14.97 -1.77 3.02
C ILE A 71 -16.38 -1.28 2.68
N ASP A 72 -16.69 -0.02 3.00
CA ASP A 72 -17.93 0.66 2.61
C ASP A 72 -17.59 1.90 1.77
N PRO A 73 -18.04 1.97 0.51
CA PRO A 73 -17.75 3.11 -0.35
C PRO A 73 -18.49 4.40 0.07
N THR A 74 -19.52 4.28 0.90
CA THR A 74 -20.38 5.39 1.36
C THR A 74 -19.95 5.93 2.72
N ASP A 75 -19.31 5.11 3.56
CA ASP A 75 -18.76 5.52 4.85
C ASP A 75 -17.23 5.47 4.91
N LEU A 76 -16.62 6.67 4.92
CA LEU A 76 -15.19 6.90 5.11
C LEU A 76 -14.94 7.72 6.38
N SER A 77 -15.57 7.29 7.48
CA SER A 77 -15.39 7.83 8.82
C SER A 77 -14.54 6.90 9.69
N ARG A 78 -14.01 7.42 10.80
CA ARG A 78 -13.18 6.62 11.73
C ARG A 78 -14.03 5.80 12.70
N GLY A 79 -15.26 6.24 12.97
CA GLY A 79 -16.19 5.54 13.87
C GLY A 79 -17.18 4.65 13.13
N GLY A 80 -17.08 4.60 11.79
CA GLY A 80 -17.86 3.69 10.97
C GLY A 80 -17.48 2.25 11.24
N GLU A 81 -18.48 1.37 11.22
CA GLU A 81 -18.31 -0.08 11.44
C GLU A 81 -17.42 -0.71 10.37
N ASN A 82 -17.39 -0.13 9.17
CA ASN A 82 -16.68 -0.65 8.00
C ASN A 82 -15.24 -0.13 7.85
N PHE A 83 -14.71 0.57 8.85
CA PHE A 83 -13.31 1.02 8.88
C PHE A 83 -12.36 -0.16 9.07
N ILE A 84 -11.49 -0.41 8.09
CA ILE A 84 -10.60 -1.59 8.09
C ILE A 84 -9.12 -1.23 8.25
N GLY A 85 -8.73 0.01 7.91
CA GLY A 85 -7.33 0.40 8.01
C GLY A 85 -7.04 1.87 7.79
N LYS A 86 -5.81 2.27 8.12
CA LYS A 86 -5.36 3.66 8.09
C LYS A 86 -3.92 3.78 7.64
N LEU A 87 -3.68 4.58 6.60
CA LEU A 87 -2.35 4.99 6.16
C LEU A 87 -1.99 6.34 6.79
N ARG A 88 -0.85 6.44 7.47
CA ARG A 88 -0.35 7.68 8.08
C ARG A 88 1.06 7.98 7.60
N SER A 89 1.32 9.21 7.18
CA SER A 89 2.67 9.68 6.84
C SER A 89 3.37 10.35 8.03
N ASN A 90 4.70 10.41 7.95
CA ASN A 90 5.51 11.41 8.65
C ASN A 90 5.28 12.82 8.06
N LEU A 91 5.86 13.84 8.70
CA LEU A 91 5.67 15.23 8.29
C LEU A 91 6.18 15.53 6.87
N MET A 92 7.25 14.87 6.44
CA MET A 92 7.86 15.07 5.11
C MET A 92 7.15 14.32 3.98
N GLY A 93 6.25 13.39 4.30
CA GLY A 93 5.61 12.51 3.30
C GLY A 93 6.58 11.48 2.71
N THR A 94 7.66 11.15 3.41
CA THR A 94 8.72 10.22 2.95
C THR A 94 8.64 8.86 3.63
N LYS A 95 7.99 8.78 4.79
CA LYS A 95 7.73 7.52 5.52
C LYS A 95 6.25 7.41 5.80
N PHE A 96 5.69 6.23 5.57
CA PHE A 96 4.29 5.91 5.82
C PHE A 96 4.18 4.63 6.63
N THR A 97 3.16 4.55 7.47
CA THR A 97 2.78 3.33 8.22
C THR A 97 1.30 3.07 8.02
N VAL A 98 0.96 1.82 7.78
CA VAL A 98 -0.39 1.31 7.60
C VAL A 98 -0.78 0.54 8.85
N PHE A 99 -1.95 0.87 9.40
CA PHE A 99 -2.51 0.21 10.57
C PHE A 99 -3.82 -0.48 10.20
N ASP A 100 -4.17 -1.53 10.94
CA ASP A 100 -5.53 -2.08 10.96
C ASP A 100 -6.51 -1.14 11.70
N ASN A 101 -7.69 -1.67 12.02
CA ASN A 101 -8.75 -0.96 12.71
C ASN A 101 -8.62 -0.93 14.25
N GLY A 102 -7.57 -1.50 14.82
CA GLY A 102 -7.38 -1.53 16.26
C GLY A 102 -7.14 -0.15 16.90
N ALA A 103 -7.16 -0.14 18.23
CA ALA A 103 -6.91 1.05 19.05
C ALA A 103 -5.45 1.52 18.96
N ASN A 104 -5.23 2.83 19.00
CA ASN A 104 -3.89 3.36 19.24
C ASN A 104 -3.42 2.90 20.63
N PRO A 105 -2.17 2.44 20.83
CA PRO A 105 -1.58 2.14 22.14
C PRO A 105 -2.02 3.07 23.29
N ASP A 106 -2.01 4.39 23.07
CA ASP A 106 -2.40 5.39 24.09
C ASP A 106 -3.88 5.33 24.51
N ARG A 107 -4.70 4.57 23.77
CA ARG A 107 -6.15 4.41 23.94
C ARG A 107 -6.58 2.95 23.94
N ALA A 108 -5.63 2.02 24.04
CA ALA A 108 -5.92 0.60 24.09
C ALA A 108 -6.50 0.22 25.47
N ASN A 109 -7.16 -0.93 25.53
CA ASN A 109 -7.60 -1.53 26.78
C ASN A 109 -6.38 -1.88 27.65
N ALA A 110 -6.59 -1.99 28.97
CA ALA A 110 -5.51 -2.30 29.91
C ALA A 110 -4.81 -3.65 29.62
N ASP A 111 -5.52 -4.60 29.01
CA ASP A 111 -5.02 -5.92 28.60
C ASP A 111 -4.39 -5.92 27.20
N TRP A 112 -4.41 -4.78 26.49
CA TRP A 112 -3.89 -4.60 25.14
C TRP A 112 -4.55 -5.47 24.07
N SER A 113 -5.70 -6.08 24.36
CA SER A 113 -6.41 -7.00 23.46
C SER A 113 -6.84 -6.36 22.14
N ASN A 114 -7.15 -5.06 22.18
CA ASN A 114 -7.63 -4.29 21.03
C ASN A 114 -6.56 -3.41 20.38
N VAL A 115 -5.27 -3.54 20.74
CA VAL A 115 -4.23 -2.68 20.18
C VAL A 115 -4.05 -2.95 18.69
N ARG A 116 -3.92 -1.87 17.91
CA ARG A 116 -3.71 -1.94 16.47
C ARG A 116 -2.45 -2.66 16.08
N GLN A 117 -2.49 -3.27 14.90
CA GLN A 117 -1.34 -3.83 14.22
C GLN A 117 -0.75 -2.84 13.22
N GLU A 118 0.53 -2.99 12.91
CA GLU A 118 1.15 -2.42 11.72
C GLU A 118 1.12 -3.45 10.59
N LEU A 119 0.43 -3.11 9.50
CA LEU A 119 0.25 -4.00 8.35
C LEU A 119 1.34 -3.81 7.31
N SER A 120 1.80 -2.58 7.10
CA SER A 120 2.95 -2.29 6.23
C SER A 120 3.54 -0.93 6.55
N ALA A 121 4.75 -0.69 6.12
CA ALA A 121 5.38 0.61 6.08
C ALA A 121 6.02 0.85 4.72
N VAL A 122 6.08 2.11 4.31
CA VAL A 122 6.66 2.53 3.04
C VAL A 122 7.66 3.64 3.29
N VAL A 123 8.85 3.50 2.76
CA VAL A 123 9.93 4.50 2.82
C VAL A 123 10.29 4.91 1.41
N TYR A 124 10.25 6.21 1.14
CA TYR A 124 10.77 6.82 -0.07
C TYR A 124 12.09 7.50 0.26
N GLU A 125 13.15 7.12 -0.44
CA GLU A 125 14.43 7.82 -0.29
C GLU A 125 14.31 9.25 -0.83
N THR A 126 14.85 10.19 -0.04
CA THR A 126 14.93 11.60 -0.42
C THR A 126 16.18 11.84 -1.25
N ASN A 127 16.04 12.54 -2.37
CA ASN A 127 17.17 12.92 -3.21
C ASN A 127 17.83 14.20 -2.65
N VAL A 128 18.59 14.08 -1.56
CA VAL A 128 19.16 15.24 -0.84
C VAL A 128 20.37 15.86 -1.57
N LEU A 129 20.95 15.20 -2.57
CA LEU A 129 22.22 15.59 -3.20
C LEU A 129 22.16 15.69 -4.74
N GLY A 130 20.98 15.83 -5.34
CA GLY A 130 20.86 16.03 -6.80
C GLY A 130 21.22 14.83 -7.67
N PHE A 131 21.37 13.64 -7.08
CA PHE A 131 21.53 12.39 -7.83
C PHE A 131 20.29 12.15 -8.70
N LYS A 132 20.47 12.24 -10.01
CA LYS A 132 19.45 11.89 -11.01
C LYS A 132 19.39 10.37 -11.09
N GLY A 133 18.39 9.79 -10.45
CA GLY A 133 18.12 8.35 -10.51
C GLY A 133 16.65 8.03 -10.19
N PRO A 134 16.15 6.84 -10.59
CA PRO A 134 14.82 6.38 -10.20
C PRO A 134 14.64 6.44 -8.68
N ARG A 135 13.50 6.96 -8.21
CA ARG A 135 13.20 7.05 -6.77
C ARG A 135 13.23 5.65 -6.16
N LYS A 136 14.01 5.47 -5.10
CA LYS A 136 14.03 4.23 -4.32
C LYS A 136 12.87 4.22 -3.33
N MET A 137 12.18 3.09 -3.29
CA MET A 137 11.03 2.83 -2.46
C MET A 137 11.24 1.47 -1.78
N THR A 138 11.24 1.50 -0.46
CA THR A 138 11.29 0.31 0.39
C THR A 138 9.92 0.09 1.00
N VAL A 139 9.44 -1.14 0.93
CA VAL A 139 8.19 -1.58 1.56
C VAL A 139 8.56 -2.60 2.63
N ILE A 140 8.09 -2.37 3.85
CA ILE A 140 8.33 -3.24 4.99
C ILE A 140 6.98 -3.83 5.40
N ILE A 141 6.90 -5.15 5.54
CA ILE A 141 5.68 -5.84 5.99
C ILE A 141 6.02 -6.83 7.10
N PRO A 142 5.03 -7.25 7.92
CA PRO A 142 5.24 -8.36 8.83
C PRO A 142 5.54 -9.66 8.08
N GLY A 143 6.37 -10.49 8.69
CA GLY A 143 6.72 -11.82 8.21
C GLY A 143 5.55 -12.78 8.22
N MET A 144 5.76 -13.96 7.66
CA MET A 144 4.75 -15.00 7.52
C MET A 144 5.19 -16.24 8.31
N ASN A 145 4.25 -16.93 8.95
CA ASN A 145 4.50 -18.18 9.66
C ASN A 145 4.49 -19.39 8.68
N SER A 146 4.66 -20.59 9.22
CA SER A 146 4.61 -21.86 8.45
C SER A 146 3.28 -22.12 7.75
N ASP A 147 2.20 -21.53 8.27
CA ASP A 147 0.84 -21.68 7.75
C ASP A 147 0.50 -20.62 6.69
N ASN A 148 1.50 -19.83 6.26
CA ASN A 148 1.35 -18.70 5.34
C ASN A 148 0.44 -17.58 5.87
N GLU A 149 0.31 -17.48 7.19
CA GLU A 149 -0.38 -16.40 7.87
C GLU A 149 0.61 -15.34 8.33
N ARG A 150 0.13 -14.10 8.43
CA ARG A 150 0.93 -12.96 8.87
C ARG A 150 1.25 -13.09 10.36
N VAL A 151 2.52 -12.94 10.74
CA VAL A 151 2.93 -12.79 12.14
C VAL A 151 2.58 -11.36 12.59
N PRO A 152 1.63 -11.17 13.53
CA PRO A 152 1.17 -9.84 13.93
C PRO A 152 2.27 -8.97 14.56
N ILE A 153 2.40 -7.72 14.12
CA ILE A 153 3.24 -6.71 14.77
C ILE A 153 2.34 -5.69 15.44
N ARG A 154 2.34 -5.69 16.79
CA ARG A 154 1.55 -4.82 17.66
C ARG A 154 2.49 -3.96 18.52
N PRO A 155 2.94 -2.80 18.02
CA PRO A 155 3.90 -1.98 18.75
C PRO A 155 3.29 -1.47 20.06
N ARG A 156 4.03 -1.65 21.16
CA ARG A 156 3.60 -1.19 22.49
C ARG A 156 4.12 0.21 22.86
N ASN A 157 5.13 0.68 22.14
CA ASN A 157 5.75 1.98 22.32
C ASN A 157 6.43 2.42 21.02
N ASP A 158 6.95 3.65 21.00
CA ASP A 158 7.58 4.26 19.82
C ASP A 158 8.94 3.63 19.42
N ASN A 159 9.50 2.75 20.26
CA ASN A 159 10.73 2.00 19.97
C ASN A 159 10.48 0.64 19.31
N ASP A 160 9.22 0.30 18.99
CA ASP A 160 8.85 -0.87 18.20
C ASP A 160 7.98 -0.45 17.00
N GLY A 161 7.76 -1.37 16.07
CA GLY A 161 7.05 -1.15 14.80
C GLY A 161 7.94 -1.37 13.60
N LEU A 162 7.31 -1.50 12.42
CA LEU A 162 7.96 -1.90 11.18
C LEU A 162 9.10 -0.96 10.81
N LEU A 163 8.86 0.36 10.91
CA LEU A 163 9.89 1.36 10.60
C LEU A 163 11.07 1.33 11.57
N MET A 164 10.82 1.07 12.85
CA MET A 164 11.86 1.04 13.88
C MET A 164 12.69 -0.23 13.78
N ARG A 165 12.03 -1.38 13.60
CA ARG A 165 12.68 -2.68 13.34
C ARG A 165 13.60 -2.62 12.14
N TRP A 166 13.11 -2.09 11.02
CA TRP A 166 13.90 -1.91 9.79
C TRP A 166 15.09 -0.95 9.99
N GLN A 167 14.90 0.17 10.68
CA GLN A 167 15.99 1.13 10.97
C GLN A 167 17.09 0.50 11.84
N ASN A 168 16.69 -0.31 12.82
CA ASN A 168 17.59 -1.00 13.73
C ASN A 168 18.15 -2.31 13.16
N LYS A 169 17.81 -2.66 11.91
CA LYS A 169 18.16 -3.93 11.25
C LYS A 169 17.73 -5.17 12.03
N ASN A 170 16.67 -5.03 12.84
CA ASN A 170 15.99 -6.16 13.46
C ASN A 170 14.96 -6.69 12.44
N MET A 171 15.35 -7.72 11.69
CA MET A 171 14.52 -8.30 10.63
C MET A 171 13.68 -9.50 11.11
N ASP A 172 13.63 -9.74 12.42
CA ASP A 172 12.83 -10.83 12.98
C ASP A 172 11.34 -10.61 12.70
N ASN A 173 10.73 -11.57 12.01
CA ASN A 173 9.33 -11.52 11.56
C ASN A 173 9.02 -10.27 10.72
N VAL A 174 9.96 -9.81 9.90
CA VAL A 174 9.80 -8.68 9.00
C VAL A 174 10.30 -9.07 7.61
N ILE A 175 9.57 -8.68 6.56
CA ILE A 175 10.01 -8.81 5.17
C ILE A 175 10.27 -7.42 4.63
N GLU A 176 11.45 -7.23 4.05
CA GLU A 176 11.85 -6.02 3.32
C GLU A 176 11.72 -6.27 1.82
N LEU A 177 11.04 -5.35 1.14
CA LEU A 177 10.79 -5.37 -0.29
C LEU A 177 11.22 -4.04 -0.89
N HIS A 178 11.56 -4.05 -2.17
CA HIS A 178 12.03 -2.86 -2.88
C HIS A 178 11.31 -2.68 -4.21
N ASN A 179 11.28 -1.44 -4.72
CA ASN A 179 10.86 -1.25 -6.10
C ASN A 179 11.88 -1.87 -7.06
N LYS A 180 11.38 -2.62 -8.04
CA LYS A 180 12.23 -3.16 -9.11
C LYS A 180 12.92 -2.02 -9.84
N ALA A 181 14.24 -2.12 -10.00
CA ALA A 181 15.00 -1.16 -10.79
C ALA A 181 14.58 -1.28 -12.27
N PRO A 182 14.31 -0.16 -12.96
CA PRO A 182 13.97 -0.21 -14.38
C PRO A 182 15.20 -0.66 -15.19
N VAL A 183 14.94 -1.35 -16.28
CA VAL A 183 15.97 -1.84 -17.19
C VAL A 183 16.12 -0.85 -18.34
N TRP A 184 17.35 -0.59 -18.77
CA TRP A 184 17.60 0.23 -19.95
C TRP A 184 17.07 -0.47 -21.21
N ASN A 185 16.27 0.23 -22.01
CA ASN A 185 15.79 -0.24 -23.30
C ASN A 185 16.46 0.58 -24.41
N ASP A 186 17.22 -0.09 -25.27
CA ASP A 186 17.97 0.54 -26.37
C ASP A 186 17.05 1.05 -27.50
N GLU A 187 15.90 0.43 -27.73
CA GLU A 187 14.96 0.88 -28.77
C GLU A 187 14.27 2.20 -28.39
N THR A 188 13.89 2.34 -27.13
CA THR A 188 13.21 3.55 -26.61
C THR A 188 14.18 4.53 -25.95
N GLN A 189 15.48 4.23 -25.90
CA GLN A 189 16.54 5.02 -25.25
C GLN A 189 16.13 5.52 -23.86
N SER A 190 15.53 4.63 -23.06
CA SER A 190 14.96 4.98 -21.76
C SER A 190 14.90 3.79 -20.80
N TYR A 191 14.87 4.11 -19.50
CA TYR A 191 14.65 3.13 -18.44
C TYR A 191 13.18 2.73 -18.36
N VAL A 192 12.89 1.44 -18.56
CA VAL A 192 11.51 0.90 -18.61
C VAL A 192 11.33 -0.27 -17.64
N LEU A 193 10.08 -0.50 -17.25
CA LEU A 193 9.64 -1.71 -16.57
C LEU A 193 8.63 -2.42 -17.48
N ASN A 194 8.71 -3.75 -17.56
CA ASN A 194 7.77 -4.54 -18.33
C ASN A 194 6.53 -4.87 -17.48
N PHE A 195 5.41 -4.21 -17.81
CA PHE A 195 4.13 -4.40 -17.15
C PHE A 195 3.21 -5.40 -17.86
N HIS A 196 3.69 -6.11 -18.90
CA HIS A 196 2.92 -7.10 -19.67
C HIS A 196 1.58 -6.55 -20.18
N GLY A 197 1.57 -5.30 -20.64
CA GLY A 197 0.36 -4.61 -21.13
C GLY A 197 -0.62 -4.14 -20.05
N ARG A 198 -0.39 -4.43 -18.75
CA ARG A 198 -1.25 -3.97 -17.65
C ARG A 198 -1.18 -2.46 -17.41
N VAL A 199 -0.06 -1.83 -17.80
CA VAL A 199 0.17 -0.39 -17.65
C VAL A 199 0.43 0.17 -19.03
N THR A 200 -0.33 1.20 -19.40
CA THR A 200 -0.36 1.73 -20.77
C THR A 200 0.01 3.21 -20.83
N HIS A 201 0.11 3.90 -19.69
CA HIS A 201 0.43 5.32 -19.64
C HIS A 201 1.67 5.57 -18.78
N ALA A 202 2.60 6.38 -19.30
CA ALA A 202 3.77 6.80 -18.56
C ALA A 202 3.38 7.59 -17.29
N SER A 203 4.02 7.27 -16.17
CA SER A 203 3.85 7.99 -14.91
C SER A 203 4.99 7.67 -13.95
N VAL A 204 5.41 8.66 -13.16
CA VAL A 204 6.31 8.46 -12.00
C VAL A 204 5.69 7.58 -10.90
N LYS A 205 4.40 7.24 -11.04
CA LYS A 205 3.67 6.33 -10.15
C LYS A 205 3.68 4.88 -10.64
N ASN A 206 4.26 4.59 -11.79
CA ASN A 206 4.36 3.22 -12.27
C ASN A 206 5.53 2.53 -11.55
N PHE A 207 5.26 1.44 -10.85
CA PHE A 207 6.29 0.68 -10.14
C PHE A 207 5.91 -0.80 -10.01
N GLN A 208 6.93 -1.62 -9.82
CA GLN A 208 6.82 -3.01 -9.38
C GLN A 208 7.54 -3.13 -8.05
N ILE A 209 7.03 -3.92 -7.12
CA ILE A 209 7.67 -4.27 -5.84
C ILE A 209 8.09 -5.73 -5.90
N VAL A 210 9.33 -6.00 -5.47
CA VAL A 210 9.97 -7.31 -5.49
C VAL A 210 10.72 -7.55 -4.18
N HIS A 211 11.07 -8.80 -3.92
CA HIS A 211 12.07 -9.15 -2.91
C HIS A 211 13.45 -9.27 -3.60
N ASP A 212 14.51 -8.81 -2.95
CA ASP A 212 15.84 -8.76 -3.58
C ASP A 212 16.41 -10.15 -3.91
N SER A 213 15.99 -11.19 -3.18
CA SER A 213 16.40 -12.58 -3.48
C SER A 213 15.71 -13.17 -4.71
N ASP A 214 14.60 -12.59 -5.16
CA ASP A 214 13.87 -13.04 -6.35
C ASP A 214 13.23 -11.82 -7.07
N PRO A 215 14.02 -11.10 -7.90
CA PRO A 215 13.54 -9.92 -8.61
C PRO A 215 12.51 -10.22 -9.70
N ASP A 216 12.31 -11.47 -10.09
CA ASP A 216 11.36 -11.88 -11.13
C ASP A 216 9.97 -12.17 -10.56
N TYR A 217 9.91 -12.54 -9.28
CA TYR A 217 8.66 -12.60 -8.54
C TYR A 217 8.13 -11.20 -8.19
N ILE A 218 7.19 -10.72 -9.01
CA ILE A 218 6.54 -9.42 -8.81
C ILE A 218 5.51 -9.51 -7.68
N VAL A 219 5.87 -9.10 -6.47
CA VAL A 219 4.99 -9.08 -5.29
C VAL A 219 3.81 -8.12 -5.50
N MET A 220 4.07 -6.96 -6.09
CA MET A 220 3.04 -5.97 -6.42
C MET A 220 3.41 -5.26 -7.72
N GLN A 221 2.41 -4.97 -8.54
CA GLN A 221 2.55 -4.13 -9.72
C GLN A 221 1.48 -3.06 -9.71
N PHE A 222 1.89 -1.80 -9.92
CA PHE A 222 0.97 -0.68 -9.97
C PHE A 222 1.32 0.26 -11.12
N GLY A 223 0.31 0.74 -11.85
CA GLY A 223 0.55 1.76 -12.84
C GLY A 223 -0.69 2.32 -13.52
N ARG A 224 -0.47 3.42 -14.25
CA ARG A 224 -1.53 4.24 -14.84
C ARG A 224 -2.06 3.63 -16.15
N VAL A 225 -3.37 3.66 -16.30
CA VAL A 225 -4.07 3.26 -17.54
C VAL A 225 -5.03 4.33 -18.08
N ALA A 226 -5.35 5.35 -17.28
CA ALA A 226 -6.04 6.57 -17.70
C ALA A 226 -5.73 7.71 -16.72
N ASP A 227 -6.34 8.88 -16.87
CA ASP A 227 -6.12 10.03 -15.97
C ASP A 227 -6.48 9.75 -14.52
N ASP A 228 -7.54 8.98 -14.32
CA ASP A 228 -8.12 8.68 -13.02
C ASP A 228 -8.35 7.17 -12.83
N ALA A 229 -7.58 6.35 -13.56
CA ALA A 229 -7.60 4.90 -13.43
C ALA A 229 -6.20 4.28 -13.50
N PHE A 230 -5.99 3.27 -12.64
CA PHE A 230 -4.72 2.57 -12.44
C PHE A 230 -4.99 1.08 -12.31
N THR A 231 -4.09 0.24 -12.79
CA THR A 231 -4.06 -1.19 -12.47
C THR A 231 -3.24 -1.39 -11.21
N MET A 232 -3.67 -2.36 -10.39
CA MET A 232 -3.00 -2.74 -9.15
C MET A 232 -3.11 -4.26 -9.01
N ASP A 233 -2.02 -4.97 -9.25
CA ASP A 233 -1.98 -6.42 -9.14
C ASP A 233 -1.07 -6.77 -7.96
N TYR A 234 -1.44 -7.77 -7.16
CA TYR A 234 -0.63 -8.22 -6.03
C TYR A 234 -0.61 -9.74 -5.92
N ASN A 235 0.48 -10.25 -5.36
CA ASN A 235 0.71 -11.65 -5.06
C ASN A 235 1.06 -11.81 -3.57
N TYR A 236 1.17 -13.06 -3.11
CA TYR A 236 1.70 -13.39 -1.79
C TYR A 236 3.05 -12.66 -1.57
N PRO A 237 3.36 -12.13 -0.38
CA PRO A 237 2.61 -12.21 0.88
C PRO A 237 1.64 -11.04 1.14
N LEU A 238 1.31 -10.23 0.13
CA LEU A 238 0.46 -9.05 0.32
C LEU A 238 -1.03 -9.42 0.38
N CYS A 239 -1.79 -8.65 1.17
CA CYS A 239 -3.24 -8.57 1.09
C CYS A 239 -3.72 -7.28 0.39
N ALA A 240 -5.02 -7.19 0.10
CA ALA A 240 -5.61 -6.04 -0.60
C ALA A 240 -5.40 -4.73 0.18
N VAL A 241 -5.57 -4.72 1.51
CA VAL A 241 -5.37 -3.53 2.34
C VAL A 241 -3.93 -3.02 2.26
N GLN A 242 -2.94 -3.92 2.33
CA GLN A 242 -1.53 -3.54 2.19
C GLN A 242 -1.24 -2.97 0.80
N ALA A 243 -1.59 -3.70 -0.26
CA ALA A 243 -1.34 -3.28 -1.64
C ALA A 243 -2.03 -1.94 -1.94
N PHE A 244 -3.28 -1.77 -1.51
CA PHE A 244 -4.00 -0.51 -1.70
C PHE A 244 -3.36 0.64 -0.93
N ALA A 245 -2.95 0.43 0.32
CA ALA A 245 -2.30 1.47 1.10
C ALA A 245 -0.92 1.88 0.53
N ILE A 246 -0.16 0.92 -0.02
CA ILE A 246 1.09 1.18 -0.76
C ILE A 246 0.80 2.02 -2.02
N ALA A 247 -0.27 1.70 -2.76
CA ALA A 247 -0.68 2.52 -3.89
C ALA A 247 -1.09 3.93 -3.44
N LEU A 248 -1.84 4.06 -2.34
CA LEU A 248 -2.23 5.35 -1.76
C LEU A 248 -1.04 6.24 -1.38
N SER A 249 0.04 5.68 -0.83
CA SER A 249 1.24 6.46 -0.50
C SER A 249 1.97 7.02 -1.73
N SER A 250 1.75 6.42 -2.91
CA SER A 250 2.31 6.92 -4.18
C SER A 250 1.58 8.17 -4.69
N PHE A 251 0.32 8.37 -4.31
CA PHE A 251 -0.47 9.55 -4.68
C PHE A 251 -0.16 10.79 -3.85
N ASP A 252 0.38 10.62 -2.64
CA ASP A 252 0.71 11.74 -1.78
C ASP A 252 1.95 12.49 -2.28
N GLY A 253 1.86 13.83 -2.25
CA GLY A 253 2.96 14.72 -2.57
C GLY A 253 4.09 14.57 -1.55
N LYS A 254 5.33 14.65 -2.02
CA LYS A 254 6.52 14.42 -1.20
C LYS A 254 7.35 15.69 -1.24
N LEU A 255 7.37 16.42 -0.13
CA LEU A 255 8.01 17.75 -0.05
C LEU A 255 9.53 17.72 -0.34
N ALA A 256 10.16 16.54 -0.29
CA ALA A 256 11.60 16.35 -0.46
C ALA A 256 11.98 15.32 -1.55
N CYS A 257 11.04 14.96 -2.44
CA CYS A 257 11.31 14.02 -3.53
C CYS A 257 11.05 14.61 -4.92
N GLU A 258 10.67 15.88 -5.03
CA GLU A 258 10.52 16.61 -6.30
C GLU A 258 11.89 17.00 -6.90
#